data_AF-A0A8B3NFT7-F1
#
_entry.id   AF-A0A8B3NFT7-F1
#
_cell.length_a   1.000
_cell.length_b   1.000
_cell.length_c   1.000
_cell.angle_alpha   90.00
_cell.angle_beta   90.00
_cell.angle_gamma   90.00
#
_symmetry.space_group_name_H-M   'P 1'
#
loop_
_entity.id
_entity.type
_entity.pdbx_description
1 polymer ?
#
loop_
_entity_poly.entity_id
_entity_poly.type
_entity_poly.pdbx_seq_one_letter_code
_entity_poly.pdbx_strand_id
1 'polypeptide(L)'
;MRQLARATGRDAGGNVAIIFALTLPIVVGGAGLGVETSYWYYSSLKLQATADAAAYAGALEKIQGSSTATITAAATQSATDNGL
;
A
#
# COMPACT_ATOMS: atom_id res chain seq x y z
N MET A 1 -4.58 -30.82 48.19
CA MET A 1 -4.19 -29.51 47.64
C MET A 1 -3.96 -29.48 46.12
N ARG A 2 -4.55 -30.40 45.31
CA ARG A 2 -4.33 -30.44 43.84
C ARG A 2 -5.48 -29.87 42.99
N GLN A 3 -6.59 -29.46 43.60
CA GLN A 3 -7.77 -28.98 42.88
C GLN A 3 -7.87 -27.44 42.78
N LEU A 4 -7.15 -26.69 43.63
CA LEU A 4 -7.18 -25.22 43.63
C LEU A 4 -6.31 -24.59 42.53
N ALA A 5 -5.21 -25.24 42.15
CA ALA A 5 -4.32 -24.74 41.08
C ALA A 5 -4.92 -24.84 39.67
N ARG A 6 -5.97 -25.67 39.47
CA ARG A 6 -6.68 -25.78 38.20
C ARG A 6 -7.73 -24.69 37.98
N ALA A 7 -8.20 -24.04 39.05
CA ALA A 7 -9.19 -22.96 38.97
C ALA A 7 -8.53 -21.64 38.57
N THR A 8 -7.41 -21.27 39.20
CA THR A 8 -6.72 -19.98 38.95
C THR A 8 -6.17 -19.83 37.53
N GLY A 9 -5.70 -20.91 36.89
CA GLY A 9 -5.26 -20.87 35.49
C GLY A 9 -6.40 -20.73 34.48
N ARG A 10 -7.62 -21.17 34.86
CA ARG A 10 -8.82 -21.14 34.02
C ARG A 10 -9.50 -19.77 34.09
N ASP A 11 -9.45 -19.11 35.25
CA ASP A 11 -9.98 -17.77 35.47
C ASP A 11 -9.08 -16.68 34.84
N ALA A 12 -7.76 -16.80 35.00
CA ALA A 12 -6.80 -15.90 34.35
C ALA A 12 -6.81 -16.06 32.83
N GLY A 13 -6.84 -17.31 32.33
CA GLY A 13 -6.95 -17.60 30.90
C GLY A 13 -8.26 -17.12 30.29
N GLY A 14 -9.39 -17.25 31.02
CA GLY A 14 -10.69 -16.75 30.60
C GLY A 14 -10.73 -15.22 30.49
N ASN A 15 -10.18 -14.50 31.48
CA ASN A 15 -10.11 -13.03 31.44
C ASN A 15 -9.23 -12.53 30.28
N VAL A 16 -8.07 -13.16 30.06
CA VAL A 16 -7.19 -12.85 28.92
C VAL A 16 -7.90 -13.11 27.60
N ALA A 17 -8.64 -14.23 27.48
CA ALA A 17 -9.38 -14.57 26.26
C ALA A 17 -10.48 -13.55 25.95
N ILE A 18 -11.20 -13.05 26.97
CA ILE A 18 -12.23 -12.02 26.79
C ILE A 18 -11.59 -10.70 26.33
N ILE A 19 -10.52 -10.24 26.99
CA ILE A 19 -9.81 -9.01 26.60
C ILE A 19 -9.26 -9.14 25.18
N PHE A 20 -8.67 -10.29 24.84
CA PHE A 20 -8.19 -10.57 23.48
C PHE A 20 -9.33 -10.54 22.47
N ALA A 21 -10.44 -11.22 22.73
CA ALA A 21 -11.59 -11.25 21.82
C ALA A 21 -12.20 -9.85 21.59
N LEU A 22 -12.23 -9.00 22.62
CA LEU A 22 -12.74 -7.63 22.53
C LEU A 22 -11.78 -6.68 21.80
N THR A 23 -10.47 -6.91 21.88
CA THR A 23 -9.45 -6.07 21.22
C THR A 23 -9.12 -6.52 19.80
N LEU A 24 -9.36 -7.78 19.47
CA LEU A 24 -9.10 -8.35 18.14
C LEU A 24 -9.71 -7.53 16.99
N PRO A 25 -10.98 -7.04 17.05
CA PRO A 25 -11.55 -6.24 15.97
C PRO A 25 -10.81 -4.93 15.72
N ILE A 26 -10.22 -4.32 16.76
CA ILE A 26 -9.43 -3.10 16.63
C ILE A 26 -8.13 -3.40 15.90
N VAL A 27 -7.47 -4.50 16.24
CA VAL A 27 -6.23 -4.94 15.56
C VAL A 27 -6.49 -5.27 14.10
N VAL A 28 -7.54 -6.06 13.82
CA VAL A 28 -7.92 -6.43 12.45
C VAL A 28 -8.34 -5.21 11.65
N GLY A 29 -9.14 -4.31 12.23
CA GLY A 29 -9.55 -3.06 11.60
C GLY A 29 -8.37 -2.13 11.30
N GLY A 30 -7.45 -1.96 12.26
CA GLY A 30 -6.23 -1.18 12.07
C GLY A 30 -5.32 -1.74 10.99
N ALA A 31 -5.14 -3.06 10.96
CA ALA A 31 -4.37 -3.72 9.90
C ALA A 31 -5.02 -3.54 8.52
N GLY A 32 -6.35 -3.71 8.43
CA GLY A 32 -7.09 -3.52 7.18
C GLY A 32 -6.98 -2.08 6.65
N LEU A 33 -7.20 -1.07 7.50
CA LEU A 33 -7.04 0.33 7.13
C LEU A 33 -5.59 0.66 6.73
N GLY A 34 -4.61 0.07 7.42
CA GLY A 34 -3.20 0.24 7.10
C GLY A 34 -2.84 -0.30 5.71
N VAL A 35 -3.32 -1.51 5.37
CA VAL A 35 -3.12 -2.11 4.05
C VAL A 35 -3.77 -1.25 2.97
N GLU A 36 -5.04 -0.87 3.16
CA GLU A 36 -5.77 -0.06 2.18
C GLU A 36 -5.06 1.28 1.94
N THR A 37 -4.74 2.02 3.00
CA THR A 37 -4.05 3.32 2.89
C THR A 37 -2.69 3.17 2.19
N SER A 38 -1.95 2.13 2.54
CA SER A 38 -0.64 1.84 1.91
C SER A 38 -0.79 1.50 0.43
N TYR A 39 -1.85 0.79 0.05
CA TYR A 39 -2.16 0.49 -1.34
C TYR A 39 -2.47 1.76 -2.15
N TRP A 40 -3.33 2.65 -1.63
CA TRP A 40 -3.61 3.95 -2.27
C TRP A 40 -2.34 4.78 -2.44
N TYR A 41 -1.50 4.83 -1.41
CA TYR A 41 -0.23 5.55 -1.46
C TYR A 41 0.72 4.97 -2.50
N TYR A 42 0.89 3.65 -2.53
CA TYR A 42 1.71 2.97 -3.51
C TYR A 42 1.22 3.19 -4.95
N SER A 43 -0.09 3.11 -5.18
CA SER A 43 -0.68 3.41 -6.50
C SER A 43 -0.39 4.85 -6.93
N SER A 44 -0.43 5.80 -6.00
CA SER A 44 -0.13 7.20 -6.28
C SER A 44 1.34 7.41 -6.66
N LEU A 45 2.26 6.77 -5.94
CA LEU A 45 3.70 6.79 -6.27
C LEU A 45 3.97 6.20 -7.64
N LYS A 46 3.29 5.09 -7.98
CA LYS A 46 3.43 4.46 -9.31
C LYS A 46 3.00 5.42 -10.42
N LEU A 47 1.81 6.03 -10.30
CA LEU A 47 1.31 6.99 -11.28
C LEU A 47 2.24 8.20 -11.42
N GLN A 48 2.77 8.71 -10.31
CA GLN A 48 3.72 9.82 -10.32
C GLN A 48 5.03 9.45 -11.04
N ALA A 49 5.57 8.25 -10.77
CA ALA A 49 6.78 7.76 -11.43
C ALA A 49 6.58 7.60 -12.95
N THR A 50 5.44 7.06 -13.36
CA THR A 50 5.07 6.95 -14.78
C THR A 50 4.95 8.31 -15.44
N ALA A 51 4.33 9.29 -14.77
CA ALA A 51 4.20 10.66 -15.29
C ALA A 51 5.55 11.37 -15.44
N ASP A 52 6.46 11.21 -14.48
CA ASP A 52 7.82 11.78 -14.55
C ASP A 52 8.62 11.16 -15.71
N ALA A 53 8.58 9.83 -15.86
CA ALA A 53 9.23 9.14 -16.98
C ALA A 53 8.68 9.58 -18.34
N ALA A 54 7.37 9.79 -18.44
CA ALA A 54 6.72 10.29 -19.65
C ALA A 54 7.13 11.73 -19.97
N ALA A 55 7.12 12.61 -18.95
CA ALA A 55 7.55 14.00 -19.10
C ALA A 55 9.02 14.11 -19.51
N TYR A 56 9.89 13.27 -18.91
CA TYR A 56 11.30 13.21 -19.25
C TYR A 56 11.53 12.77 -20.70
N ALA A 57 10.87 11.70 -21.16
CA ALA A 57 10.96 11.24 -22.55
C ALA A 57 10.47 12.31 -23.55
N GLY A 58 9.34 12.96 -23.27
CA GLY A 58 8.84 14.06 -24.09
C GLY A 58 9.79 15.27 -24.10
N ALA A 59 10.41 15.58 -22.96
CA ALA A 59 11.39 16.67 -22.87
C ALA A 59 12.65 16.38 -23.71
N LEU A 60 13.13 15.14 -23.75
CA LEU A 60 14.26 14.74 -24.61
C LEU A 60 13.95 14.95 -26.10
N GLU A 61 12.77 14.55 -26.57
CA GLU A 61 12.33 14.80 -27.95
C GLU A 61 12.21 16.30 -28.24
N LYS A 62 11.70 17.07 -27.28
CA LYS A 62 11.58 18.52 -27.43
C LYS A 62 12.93 19.21 -27.58
N ILE A 63 13.93 18.80 -26.80
CA ILE A 63 15.30 19.36 -26.88
C ILE A 63 15.97 19.02 -28.22
N GLN A 64 15.66 17.85 -28.79
CA GLN A 64 16.14 17.44 -30.11
C GLN A 64 15.45 18.19 -31.27
N GLY A 65 14.44 19.03 -30.98
CA GLY A 65 13.70 19.78 -32.00
C GLY A 65 12.66 18.95 -32.74
N SER A 66 12.27 17.80 -32.18
CA SER A 66 11.26 16.92 -32.77
C SER A 66 9.88 17.59 -32.85
N SER A 67 9.05 17.06 -33.75
CA SER A 67 7.66 17.53 -33.89
C SER A 67 6.84 17.25 -32.63
N THR A 68 5.76 18.01 -32.42
CA THR A 68 4.82 17.76 -31.31
C THR A 68 4.25 16.33 -31.34
N ALA A 69 4.02 15.77 -32.52
CA ALA A 69 3.54 14.40 -32.66
C ALA A 69 4.57 13.38 -32.11
N THR A 70 5.85 13.58 -32.43
CA THR A 70 6.95 12.73 -31.94
C THR A 70 7.13 12.86 -30.42
N ILE A 71 7.05 14.09 -29.90
CA ILE A 71 7.12 14.35 -28.45
C ILE A 71 6.01 13.61 -27.70
N THR A 72 4.77 13.72 -28.18
CA THR A 72 3.62 13.02 -27.58
C THR A 72 3.76 11.51 -27.68
N ALA A 73 4.24 11.00 -28.82
CA ALA A 73 4.47 9.57 -29.02
C ALA A 73 5.51 9.03 -28.03
N ALA A 74 6.65 9.70 -27.87
CA ALA A 74 7.70 9.28 -26.93
C ALA A 74 7.24 9.34 -25.46
N ALA A 75 6.52 10.39 -25.07
CA ALA A 75 5.94 10.48 -23.73
C ALA A 75 4.94 9.35 -23.46
N THR A 76 4.08 9.03 -24.44
CA THR A 76 3.08 7.95 -24.32
C THR A 76 3.74 6.58 -24.26
N GLN A 77 4.76 6.34 -25.08
CA GLN A 77 5.52 5.08 -25.05
C GLN A 77 6.20 4.89 -23.70
N SER A 78 6.87 5.92 -23.18
CA SER A 78 7.52 5.88 -21.87
C SER A 78 6.50 5.65 -20.73
N ALA A 79 5.32 6.26 -20.81
CA ALA A 79 4.24 5.98 -19.86
C ALA A 79 3.81 4.50 -19.90
N THR A 80 3.76 3.92 -21.11
CA THR A 80 3.40 2.51 -21.30
C THR A 80 4.43 1.57 -20.70
N ASP A 81 5.70 1.83 -21.00
CA ASP A 81 6.82 1.01 -20.53
C ASP A 81 7.00 1.08 -19.00
N ASN A 82 6.69 2.22 -18.38
CA ASN A 82 6.89 2.48 -16.95
C ASN A 82 5.64 2.24 -16.09
N GLY A 83 4.62 1.54 -16.60
CA GLY A 83 3.59 0.94 -15.76
C GLY A 83 2.13 1.24 -16.12
N LEU A 84 1.85 1.66 -17.36
CA LEU A 84 0.50 1.69 -17.94
C LEU A 84 0.42 1.06 -19.34
#